data_AF-V4J1G1-F1
#
_entry.id   AF-V4J1G1-F1
#
_cell.length_a   1.000
_cell.length_b   1.000
_cell.length_c   1.000
_cell.angle_alpha   90.00
_cell.angle_beta   90.00
_cell.angle_gamma   90.00
#
_symmetry.space_group_name_H-M   'P 1'
#
loop_
_entity.id
_entity.type
_entity.pdbx_description
1 polymer ?
#
loop_
_entity_poly.entity_id
_entity_poly.type
_entity_poly.pdbx_seq_one_letter_code
_entity_poly.pdbx_strand_id
1 'polypeptide(L)'
;MTWLVHRTELTVEQERATTLSPREHRGILGSPGSGKTMVLLHRARHLMDEHGISPERLRIFVFTRSLKEYIRSALHLLDLPDDSVMTFDAWCIKCVDTQRPYRASGFGPSIPQSGDSQRSRAADSKRPISQASASRP
;
A
#
# COMPACT_ATOMS: atom_id res chain seq x y z
N MET A 1 -16.93 -5.52 11.66
CA MET A 1 -16.24 -4.55 12.55
C MET A 1 -15.45 -3.63 11.65
N THR A 2 -15.89 -2.39 11.52
CA THR A 2 -15.35 -1.44 10.56
C THR A 2 -14.33 -0.57 11.29
N TRP A 3 -13.08 -0.59 10.87
CA TRP A 3 -11.98 0.13 11.56
C TRP A 3 -11.93 1.62 11.19
N LEU A 4 -12.60 2.00 10.11
CA LEU A 4 -12.69 3.38 9.65
C LEU A 4 -13.83 4.09 10.38
N VAL A 5 -13.48 5.13 11.14
CA VAL A 5 -14.43 6.00 11.83
C VAL A 5 -15.05 7.02 10.87
N HIS A 6 -16.24 7.51 11.20
CA HIS A 6 -16.88 8.56 10.42
C HIS A 6 -16.09 9.88 10.51
N ARG A 7 -16.23 10.76 9.52
CA ARG A 7 -15.50 12.04 9.47
C ARG A 7 -15.74 12.90 10.72
N THR A 8 -16.93 12.83 11.30
CA THR A 8 -17.31 13.56 12.52
C THR A 8 -16.56 13.10 13.77
N GLU A 9 -15.93 11.93 13.74
CA GLU A 9 -15.17 11.36 14.85
C GLU A 9 -13.66 11.63 14.73
N LEU A 10 -13.23 12.31 13.66
CA LEU A 10 -11.83 12.71 13.50
C LEU A 10 -11.45 13.76 14.55
N THR A 11 -10.22 13.66 15.05
CA THR A 11 -9.67 14.72 15.89
C THR A 11 -9.48 15.99 15.06
N VAL A 12 -9.42 17.15 15.73
CA VAL A 12 -9.21 18.45 15.06
C VAL A 12 -7.95 18.44 14.19
N GLU A 13 -6.87 17.80 14.64
CA GLU A 13 -5.63 17.70 13.88
C GLU A 13 -5.74 16.76 12.67
N GLN A 14 -6.50 15.66 12.79
CA GLN A 14 -6.78 14.78 11.66
C GLN A 14 -7.63 15.48 10.60
N GLU A 15 -8.69 16.18 11.01
CA GLU A 15 -9.56 16.96 10.13
C GLU A 15 -8.81 18.13 9.45
N ARG A 16 -7.88 18.78 10.17
CA ARG A 16 -6.99 19.76 9.55
C ARG A 16 -6.09 19.13 8.49
N ALA A 17 -5.57 17.93 8.75
CA ALA A 17 -4.72 17.22 7.79
C ALA A 17 -5.49 16.76 6.53
N THR A 18 -6.77 16.40 6.65
CA THR A 18 -7.60 16.04 5.49
C THR A 18 -7.90 17.24 4.59
N THR A 19 -8.06 18.42 5.17
CA THR A 19 -8.45 19.67 4.50
C THR A 19 -7.29 20.52 3.97
N LEU A 20 -6.03 20.06 4.13
CA LEU A 20 -4.87 20.77 3.59
C LEU A 20 -5.00 21.01 2.08
N SER A 21 -4.69 22.24 1.63
CA SER A 21 -4.79 22.60 0.22
C SER A 21 -4.01 21.65 -0.70
N PRO A 22 -4.59 21.22 -1.85
CA PRO A 22 -3.96 20.31 -2.80
C PRO A 22 -2.95 20.98 -3.76
N ARG A 23 -2.77 22.30 -3.67
CA ARG A 23 -1.90 23.07 -4.58
C ARG A 23 -0.41 22.78 -4.42
N GLU A 24 -0.01 22.17 -3.31
CA GLU A 24 1.37 21.84 -3.00
C GLU A 24 1.48 20.45 -2.36
N HIS A 25 2.69 19.89 -2.39
CA HIS A 25 2.97 18.60 -1.78
C HIS A 25 2.87 18.69 -0.25
N ARG A 26 2.23 17.70 0.37
CA ARG A 26 2.02 17.65 1.82
C ARG A 26 2.69 16.43 2.42
N GLY A 27 3.51 16.65 3.45
CA GLY A 27 4.00 15.60 4.34
C GLY A 27 3.17 15.58 5.62
N ILE A 28 2.51 14.45 5.92
CA ILE A 28 1.75 14.26 7.16
C ILE A 28 2.56 13.32 8.05
N LEU A 29 3.05 13.84 9.16
CA LEU A 29 3.84 13.11 10.16
C LEU A 29 2.97 12.81 11.39
N GLY A 30 3.15 11.62 11.95
CA GLY A 30 2.44 11.24 13.17
C GLY A 30 2.96 9.93 13.73
N SER A 31 2.94 9.81 15.06
CA SER A 31 3.36 8.61 15.79
C SER A 31 2.62 7.35 15.32
N PRO A 32 3.15 6.14 15.54
CA PRO A 32 2.40 4.91 15.34
C PRO A 32 1.01 4.99 16.02
N GLY A 33 -0.04 4.49 15.36
CA GLY A 33 -1.41 4.54 15.89
C GLY A 33 -2.15 5.87 15.75
N SER A 34 -1.53 6.96 15.27
CA SER A 34 -2.17 8.28 15.08
C SER A 34 -3.29 8.35 14.03
N GLY A 35 -3.62 7.25 13.37
CA GLY A 35 -4.69 7.23 12.36
C GLY A 35 -4.30 7.78 10.99
N LYS A 36 -3.00 7.81 10.63
CA LYS A 36 -2.52 8.26 9.31
C LYS A 36 -3.29 7.65 8.14
N THR A 37 -3.60 6.36 8.21
CA THR A 37 -4.39 5.67 7.17
C THR A 37 -5.81 6.24 7.09
N MET A 38 -6.44 6.56 8.22
CA MET A 38 -7.78 7.18 8.22
C MET A 38 -7.72 8.59 7.61
N VAL A 39 -6.72 9.39 7.98
CA VAL A 39 -6.50 10.72 7.40
C VAL A 39 -6.30 10.64 5.89
N LEU A 40 -5.52 9.66 5.40
CA LEU A 40 -5.30 9.46 3.97
C LEU A 40 -6.59 9.19 3.21
N LEU A 41 -7.46 8.32 3.75
CA LEU A 41 -8.73 7.95 3.11
C LEU A 41 -9.76 9.08 3.15
N HIS A 42 -9.92 9.74 4.30
CA HIS A 42 -10.81 10.90 4.43
C HIS A 42 -10.33 12.07 3.56
N ARG A 43 -9.01 12.24 3.41
CA ARG A 43 -8.43 13.21 2.46
C ARG A 43 -8.80 12.87 1.02
N ALA A 44 -8.73 11.60 0.62
CA ALA A 44 -9.12 11.21 -0.73
C ALA A 44 -10.58 11.56 -1.03
N ARG A 45 -11.49 11.28 -0.09
CA ARG A 45 -12.90 11.69 -0.19
C ARG A 45 -13.06 13.21 -0.27
N HIS A 46 -12.40 13.95 0.62
CA HIS A 46 -12.43 15.42 0.62
C HIS A 46 -11.96 16.03 -0.70
N LEU A 47 -10.92 15.46 -1.33
CA LEU A 47 -10.44 15.89 -2.63
C LEU A 47 -11.45 15.65 -3.76
N MET A 48 -12.26 14.59 -3.67
CA MET A 48 -13.32 14.34 -4.64
C MET A 48 -14.49 15.32 -4.44
N ASP A 49 -14.89 15.53 -3.19
CA ASP A 49 -16.04 16.38 -2.83
C ASP A 49 -15.79 17.86 -3.10
N GLU A 50 -14.71 18.41 -2.55
CA GLU A 50 -14.48 19.86 -2.55
C GLU A 50 -13.70 20.35 -3.78
N HIS A 51 -12.96 19.45 -4.43
CA HIS A 51 -12.14 19.80 -5.60
C HIS A 51 -12.61 19.12 -6.89
N GLY A 52 -13.71 18.35 -6.86
CA GLY A 52 -14.28 17.71 -8.04
C GLY A 52 -13.32 16.75 -8.75
N ILE A 53 -12.37 16.17 -8.01
CA ILE A 53 -11.40 15.24 -8.59
C ILE A 53 -12.12 13.94 -8.92
N SER A 54 -12.12 13.55 -10.20
CA SER A 54 -12.65 12.25 -10.61
C SER A 54 -11.85 11.11 -9.94
N PRO A 55 -12.50 10.01 -9.49
CA PRO A 55 -11.83 8.86 -8.92
C PRO A 55 -10.68 8.31 -9.78
N GLU A 56 -10.79 8.39 -11.10
CA GLU A 56 -9.76 7.91 -12.03
C GLU A 56 -8.45 8.72 -11.97
N ARG A 57 -8.54 9.96 -11.48
CA ARG A 57 -7.41 10.90 -11.32
C ARG A 57 -6.80 10.84 -9.91
N LEU A 58 -7.33 9.98 -9.03
CA LEU A 58 -6.85 9.77 -7.67
C LEU A 58 -6.28 8.36 -7.52
N ARG A 59 -5.11 8.25 -6.90
CA ARG A 59 -4.42 6.97 -6.64
C ARG A 59 -3.83 6.98 -5.24
N ILE A 60 -4.08 5.91 -4.50
CA ILE A 60 -3.49 5.63 -3.19
C ILE A 60 -2.49 4.50 -3.37
N PHE A 61 -1.23 4.77 -3.04
CA PHE A 61 -0.15 3.79 -3.12
C PHE A 61 0.18 3.22 -1.75
N VAL A 62 0.36 1.90 -1.71
CA VAL A 62 0.78 1.18 -0.51
C VAL A 62 1.93 0.22 -0.80
N PHE A 63 2.66 -0.16 0.24
CA PHE A 63 3.82 -1.04 0.09
C PHE A 63 3.49 -2.53 0.14
N THR A 64 2.44 -2.93 0.87
CA THR A 64 2.13 -4.35 1.07
C THR A 64 0.76 -4.71 0.54
N ARG A 65 0.62 -5.94 0.03
CA ARG A 65 -0.68 -6.49 -0.40
C ARG A 65 -1.65 -6.57 0.76
N SER A 66 -1.19 -6.97 1.95
CA SER A 66 -2.04 -7.03 3.14
C SER A 66 -2.61 -5.65 3.51
N LEU A 67 -1.82 -4.58 3.40
CA LEU A 67 -2.32 -3.22 3.64
C LEU A 67 -3.29 -2.75 2.55
N LYS A 68 -3.05 -3.14 1.30
CA LYS A 68 -4.00 -2.90 0.20
C LYS A 68 -5.36 -3.51 0.51
N GLU A 69 -5.40 -4.80 0.86
CA GLU A 69 -6.65 -5.51 1.19
C GLU A 69 -7.34 -4.90 2.42
N TYR A 70 -6.56 -4.52 3.44
CA TYR A 70 -7.06 -3.85 4.63
C TYR A 70 -7.74 -2.51 4.27
N ILE A 71 -7.11 -1.68 3.44
CA ILE A 71 -7.69 -0.42 2.98
C ILE A 71 -8.92 -0.66 2.09
N ARG A 72 -8.84 -1.62 1.17
CA ARG A 72 -9.95 -1.98 0.28
C ARG A 72 -11.21 -2.32 1.07
N SER A 73 -11.07 -2.99 2.21
CA SER A 73 -12.20 -3.32 3.09
C SER A 73 -12.98 -2.11 3.59
N ALA A 74 -12.41 -0.90 3.53
CA ALA A 74 -13.03 0.35 3.98
C ALA A 74 -13.41 1.32 2.85
N LEU A 75 -13.02 1.05 1.59
CA LEU A 75 -13.25 2.00 0.48
C LEU A 75 -14.74 2.23 0.18
N HIS A 76 -15.55 1.16 0.26
CA HIS A 76 -16.99 1.23 0.03
C HIS A 76 -17.70 2.20 0.99
N LEU A 77 -17.14 2.47 2.17
CA LEU A 77 -17.71 3.37 3.17
C LEU A 77 -17.53 4.84 2.80
N LEU A 78 -16.55 5.12 1.94
CA LEU A 78 -16.23 6.45 1.44
C LEU A 78 -16.67 6.62 -0.03
N ASP A 79 -17.41 5.64 -0.56
CA ASP A 79 -17.81 5.60 -1.97
C ASP A 79 -16.60 5.79 -2.92
N LEU A 80 -15.50 5.13 -2.57
CA LEU A 80 -14.28 5.10 -3.37
C LEU A 80 -14.24 3.80 -4.18
N PRO A 81 -13.88 3.84 -5.47
CA PRO A 81 -13.67 2.62 -6.26
C PRO A 81 -12.53 1.76 -5.69
N ASP A 82 -12.67 0.44 -5.77
CA ASP A 82 -11.65 -0.52 -5.32
C ASP A 82 -10.27 -0.31 -5.99
N ASP A 83 -10.28 0.16 -7.23
CA ASP A 83 -9.08 0.44 -8.02
C ASP A 83 -8.34 1.73 -7.58
N SER A 84 -8.90 2.49 -6.64
CA SER A 84 -8.27 3.68 -6.06
C SER A 84 -7.01 3.33 -5.27
N VAL A 85 -6.91 2.09 -4.74
CA VAL A 85 -5.75 1.62 -3.97
C VAL A 85 -4.95 0.58 -4.73
N MET A 86 -3.64 0.77 -4.84
CA MET A 86 -2.74 -0.21 -5.45
C MET A 86 -1.38 -0.24 -4.78
N THR A 87 -0.69 -1.37 -4.93
CA THR A 87 0.72 -1.42 -4.52
C THR A 87 1.58 -0.65 -5.52
N PHE A 88 2.67 -0.05 -5.03
CA PHE A 88 3.61 0.66 -5.89
C PHE A 88 4.16 -0.24 -7.01
N ASP A 89 4.52 -1.49 -6.70
CA ASP A 89 5.05 -2.43 -7.70
C ASP A 89 4.02 -2.77 -8.79
N ALA A 90 2.75 -2.96 -8.43
CA ALA A 90 1.69 -3.22 -9.39
C ALA A 90 1.47 -2.03 -10.32
N TRP A 91 1.61 -0.81 -9.80
CA TRP A 91 1.57 0.40 -10.59
C TRP A 91 2.73 0.47 -11.60
N CYS A 92 3.95 0.17 -11.17
CA CYS A 92 5.13 0.15 -12.04
C CYS A 92 4.95 -0.82 -13.23
N ILE A 93 4.45 -2.03 -12.98
CA ILE A 93 4.16 -3.01 -14.03
C ILE A 93 3.11 -2.45 -15.01
N LYS A 94 2.01 -1.89 -14.50
CA LYS A 94 0.95 -1.29 -15.33
C LYS A 94 1.48 -0.15 -16.19
N CYS A 95 2.36 0.70 -15.66
CA CYS A 95 2.97 1.79 -16.41
C CYS A 95 3.84 1.27 -17.56
N VAL A 96 4.66 0.25 -17.30
CA VAL A 96 5.49 -0.37 -18.34
C VAL A 96 4.63 -1.00 -19.42
N ASP A 97 3.57 -1.73 -19.06
CA ASP A 97 2.67 -2.37 -20.02
C ASP A 97 1.86 -1.34 -20.83
N THR A 98 1.46 -0.22 -20.23
CA THR A 98 0.79 0.87 -20.95
C THR A 98 1.72 1.55 -21.96
N GLN A 99 3.02 1.61 -21.66
CA GLN A 99 4.06 2.17 -22.54
C GLN A 99 4.61 1.16 -23.56
N ARG A 100 4.05 -0.06 -23.64
CA ARG A 100 4.46 -1.12 -24.56
C ARG A 100 3.84 -1.15 -25.98
N PRO A 101 3.36 -0.07 -26.62
CA PRO A 101 3.17 -0.09 -28.07
C PRO A 101 4.47 -0.38 -28.86
N TYR A 102 5.65 -0.16 -28.26
CA TYR A 102 6.95 -0.23 -28.97
C TYR A 102 7.56 -1.64 -29.08
N ARG A 103 7.04 -2.65 -28.38
CA ARG A 103 7.64 -4.02 -28.34
C ARG A 103 6.96 -5.06 -29.23
N ALA A 104 5.92 -4.69 -29.98
CA ALA A 104 5.37 -5.57 -31.01
C ALA A 104 6.37 -5.88 -32.14
N SER A 105 7.52 -5.19 -32.18
CA SER A 105 8.69 -5.46 -33.04
C SER A 105 9.60 -6.61 -32.55
N GLY A 106 9.22 -7.36 -31.51
CA GLY A 106 9.87 -8.64 -31.17
C GLY A 106 11.18 -8.57 -30.38
N PHE A 107 11.65 -7.38 -29.99
CA PHE A 107 12.89 -7.21 -29.23
C PHE A 107 12.61 -6.63 -27.83
N GLY A 108 12.50 -7.50 -26.82
CA GLY A 108 12.76 -7.07 -25.46
C GLY A 108 12.47 -8.12 -24.38
N PRO A 109 13.22 -8.09 -23.26
CA PRO A 109 13.06 -9.05 -22.17
C PRO A 109 11.62 -9.10 -21.64
N SER A 110 11.03 -10.29 -21.63
CA SER A 110 9.81 -10.60 -20.90
C SER A 110 10.02 -10.24 -19.43
N ILE A 111 9.18 -9.37 -18.87
CA ILE A 111 9.19 -9.14 -17.43
C ILE A 111 8.60 -10.41 -16.81
N PRO A 112 9.32 -11.12 -15.94
CA PRO A 112 8.75 -12.25 -15.24
C PRO A 112 7.54 -11.76 -14.45
N GLN A 113 6.35 -12.30 -14.72
CA GLN A 113 5.23 -12.08 -13.82
C GLN A 113 5.63 -12.67 -12.47
N SER A 114 5.57 -11.86 -11.42
CA SER A 114 5.89 -12.30 -10.06
C SER A 114 4.83 -13.30 -9.59
N GLY A 115 5.01 -14.56 -9.98
CA GLY A 115 4.35 -15.70 -9.38
C GLY A 115 4.90 -15.88 -7.97
N ASP A 116 4.24 -15.26 -6.98
CA ASP A 116 4.38 -15.69 -5.60
C ASP A 116 3.66 -17.02 -5.45
N SER A 117 4.35 -18.10 -5.79
CA SER A 117 4.02 -19.46 -5.41
C SER A 117 5.33 -20.21 -5.32
N GLN A 118 5.67 -20.64 -4.10
CA GLN A 118 6.89 -21.34 -3.67
C GLN A 118 8.01 -20.46 -3.04
N ARG A 119 7.69 -19.86 -1.88
CA ARG A 119 8.67 -19.73 -0.80
C ARG A 119 8.13 -20.39 0.47
N SER A 120 7.90 -21.70 0.38
CA SER A 120 7.58 -22.54 1.53
C SER A 120 8.76 -23.45 1.88
N ARG A 121 9.22 -23.33 3.14
CA ARG A 121 9.89 -24.38 3.94
C ARG A 121 11.30 -24.82 3.50
N ALA A 122 12.32 -24.16 4.04
CA ALA A 122 13.60 -24.80 4.34
C ALA A 122 14.40 -23.95 5.35
N ALA A 123 14.10 -24.07 6.64
CA ALA A 123 15.05 -23.83 7.73
C ALA A 123 14.38 -24.19 9.07
N ASP A 124 14.05 -25.47 9.23
CA ASP A 124 14.04 -26.05 10.57
C ASP A 124 14.58 -27.48 10.48
N SER A 125 15.25 -27.90 11.56
CA SER A 125 15.84 -29.21 11.83
C SER A 125 17.35 -29.41 11.57
N LYS A 126 18.07 -29.39 12.70
CA LYS A 126 19.23 -30.22 13.09
C LYS A 126 20.64 -29.66 12.85
N ARG A 127 21.24 -29.17 13.94
CA ARG A 127 22.53 -29.69 14.42
C ARG A 127 22.45 -30.04 15.91
N PRO A 128 22.83 -31.27 16.32
CA PRO A 128 22.88 -31.67 17.72
C PRO A 128 24.11 -31.05 18.41
N ILE A 129 23.95 -30.71 19.69
CA ILE A 129 25.05 -30.34 20.58
C ILE A 129 25.77 -31.64 20.95
N SER A 130 26.94 -31.88 20.35
CA SER A 130 27.85 -32.93 20.80
C SER A 130 28.78 -32.37 21.86
N GLN A 131 28.71 -32.95 23.05
CA GLN A 131 29.77 -32.90 24.05
C GLN A 131 31.08 -33.44 23.46
N ALA A 132 32.21 -32.84 23.83
CA ALA A 132 33.52 -33.47 23.76
C ALA A 132 34.44 -32.83 24.81
N SER A 133 34.56 -33.54 25.93
CA SER A 133 35.62 -33.44 26.94
C SER A 133 36.90 -34.11 26.44
N ALA A 134 38.05 -33.41 26.50
CA ALA A 134 39.42 -33.95 26.59
C ALA A 134 40.41 -32.77 26.72
N SER A 135 40.93 -32.46 27.92
CA SER A 135 42.22 -32.91 28.47
C SER A 135 43.48 -32.45 27.70
N ARG A 136 44.17 -31.45 28.29
CA ARG A 136 45.64 -31.22 28.48
C ARG A 136 46.65 -31.64 27.40
N PRO A 137 47.77 -30.90 27.29
CA PRO A 137 48.91 -31.11 28.19
C PRO A 137 49.03 -30.08 29.33
#